data_AF-A0A381TNV9-F1
#
_entry.id   AF-A0A381TNV9-F1
#
_cell.length_a   1.000
_cell.length_b   1.000
_cell.length_c   1.000
_cell.angle_alpha   90.00
_cell.angle_beta   90.00
_cell.angle_gamma   90.00
#
_symmetry.space_group_name_H-M   'P 1'
#
loop_
_entity.id
_entity.type
_entity.pdbx_description
1 polymer ?
#
loop_
_entity_poly.entity_id
_entity_poly.type
_entity_poly.pdbx_seq_one_letter_code
_entity_poly.pdbx_strand_id
1 'polypeptide(L)'
;MDLFLIPGLTSDQQLTLMAWGVGGAFIAVLLAGMTNRVVIFADGIDLTCTLSIFVVPAIAFFIASTLVPEGQEFSDEPAAVVVASIGGVLALIACVITFVVSIRHNGLVVGIIIGIFKVAAALLIGVCVIGLLGKLFSKEGGSARSKVLAIAGFGILAWIIHKLINGDEVHAR
;
A
#
# COMPACT_ATOMS: atom_id res chain seq x y z
N MET A 1 21.29 -4.51 -13.99
CA MET A 1 20.95 -3.09 -13.75
C MET A 1 20.05 -3.06 -12.54
N ASP A 2 20.54 -2.53 -11.42
CA ASP A 2 19.69 -2.32 -10.24
C ASP A 2 18.72 -1.17 -10.53
N LEU A 3 17.50 -1.53 -10.91
CA LEU A 3 16.44 -0.60 -11.32
C LEU A 3 16.09 0.43 -10.21
N PHE A 4 16.53 0.17 -8.98
CA PHE A 4 16.26 1.01 -7.80
C PHE A 4 17.45 1.88 -7.37
N LEU A 5 18.64 1.73 -7.97
CA LEU A 5 19.79 2.57 -7.65
C LEU A 5 19.83 3.79 -8.57
N ILE A 6 19.50 4.97 -8.02
CA ILE A 6 19.76 6.24 -8.69
C ILE A 6 21.28 6.50 -8.64
N PRO A 7 21.98 6.57 -9.79
CA PRO A 7 23.42 6.76 -9.82
C PRO A 7 23.81 8.05 -9.10
N GLY A 8 24.80 7.96 -8.19
CA GLY A 8 25.32 9.12 -7.47
C GLY A 8 24.60 9.47 -6.15
N LEU A 9 23.61 8.69 -5.71
CA LEU A 9 22.98 8.80 -4.39
C LEU A 9 23.36 7.63 -3.50
N THR A 10 23.60 7.91 -2.21
CA THR A 10 23.74 6.85 -1.20
C THR A 10 22.39 6.19 -0.90
N SER A 11 22.40 4.97 -0.35
CA SER A 11 21.18 4.23 -0.01
C SER A 11 20.24 5.03 0.92
N ASP A 12 20.80 5.77 1.88
CA ASP A 12 20.02 6.59 2.81
C ASP A 12 19.32 7.76 2.10
N GLN A 13 20.00 8.39 1.15
CA GLN A 13 19.43 9.48 0.36
C GLN A 13 18.31 8.96 -0.57
N GLN A 14 18.48 7.77 -1.15
CA GLN A 14 17.44 7.13 -1.96
C GLN A 14 16.19 6.81 -1.13
N LEU A 15 16.37 6.18 0.04
CA LEU A 15 15.26 5.88 0.94
C LEU A 15 14.51 7.17 1.35
N THR A 16 15.27 8.22 1.66
CA THR A 16 14.72 9.53 1.99
C THR A 16 13.90 10.10 0.83
N LEU A 17 14.41 10.08 -0.40
CA LEU A 17 13.69 10.55 -1.59
C LEU A 17 12.41 9.73 -1.84
N MET A 18 12.46 8.42 -1.68
CA MET A 18 11.28 7.56 -1.82
C MET A 18 10.23 7.90 -0.75
N ALA A 19 10.64 8.12 0.49
CA ALA A 19 9.75 8.52 1.57
C ALA A 19 9.08 9.88 1.28
N TRP A 20 9.83 10.87 0.78
CA TRP A 20 9.27 12.16 0.34
C TRP A 20 8.29 12.00 -0.83
N GLY A 21 8.62 11.15 -1.81
CA GLY A 21 7.75 10.88 -2.96
C GLY A 21 6.42 10.25 -2.54
N VAL A 22 6.46 9.18 -1.75
CA VAL A 22 5.26 8.48 -1.26
C VAL A 22 4.46 9.38 -0.30
N GLY A 23 5.14 10.06 0.62
CA GLY A 23 4.49 10.98 1.57
C GLY A 23 3.83 12.18 0.87
N GLY A 24 4.50 12.78 -0.11
CA GLY A 24 3.95 13.86 -0.93
C GLY A 24 2.75 13.42 -1.75
N ALA A 25 2.82 12.24 -2.38
CA ALA A 25 1.70 11.64 -3.10
C ALA A 25 0.51 11.38 -2.17
N PHE A 26 0.75 10.86 -0.97
CA PHE A 26 -0.29 10.64 0.02
C PHE A 26 -1.00 11.94 0.42
N ILE A 27 -0.24 13.00 0.70
CA ILE A 27 -0.82 14.32 1.04
C ILE A 27 -1.65 14.87 -0.12
N ALA A 28 -1.15 14.78 -1.36
CA ALA A 28 -1.87 15.27 -2.53
C ALA A 28 -3.23 14.55 -2.70
N VAL A 29 -3.27 13.23 -2.54
CA VAL A 29 -4.51 12.47 -2.61
C VAL A 29 -5.43 12.71 -1.42
N LEU A 30 -4.89 12.93 -0.22
CA LEU A 30 -5.70 13.32 0.92
C LEU A 30 -6.40 14.66 0.68
N LEU A 31 -5.68 15.66 0.19
CA LEU A 31 -6.27 16.96 -0.16
C LEU A 31 -7.30 16.81 -1.28
N ALA A 32 -7.01 16.05 -2.32
CA ALA A 32 -7.95 15.78 -3.40
C ALA A 32 -9.22 15.08 -2.90
N GLY A 33 -9.08 14.06 -2.05
CA GLY A 33 -10.17 13.35 -1.38
C GLY A 33 -11.03 14.29 -0.55
N MET A 34 -10.42 15.16 0.27
CA MET A 34 -11.14 16.15 1.08
C MET A 34 -11.99 17.12 0.27
N THR A 35 -11.66 17.39 -1.00
CA THR A 35 -12.45 18.29 -1.86
C THR A 35 -13.70 17.62 -2.44
N ASN A 36 -13.79 16.28 -2.42
CA ASN A 36 -14.83 15.50 -3.10
C ASN A 36 -15.03 15.95 -4.56
N ARG A 37 -13.93 16.19 -5.27
CA ARG A 37 -13.93 16.53 -6.71
C ARG A 37 -13.56 15.33 -7.59
N VAL A 38 -12.86 14.36 -7.01
CA VAL A 38 -12.38 13.15 -7.66
C VAL A 38 -12.62 11.98 -6.71
N VAL A 39 -12.95 10.82 -7.26
CA VAL A 39 -13.09 9.57 -6.52
C VAL A 39 -11.71 8.97 -6.30
N ILE A 40 -11.26 8.93 -5.05
CA ILE A 40 -9.97 8.31 -4.69
C ILE A 40 -10.14 6.79 -4.56
N PHE A 41 -10.90 6.36 -3.55
CA PHE A 41 -11.40 5.01 -3.43
C PHE A 41 -12.92 5.05 -3.53
N ALA A 42 -13.48 4.27 -4.44
CA ALA A 42 -14.93 4.21 -4.62
C ALA A 42 -15.62 3.66 -3.35
N ASP A 43 -15.05 2.64 -2.74
CA ASP A 43 -15.54 2.00 -1.52
C ASP A 43 -14.37 1.31 -0.77
N GLY A 44 -14.70 0.59 0.31
CA GLY A 44 -13.72 -0.20 1.05
C GLY A 44 -13.15 -1.40 0.27
N ILE A 45 -13.84 -1.87 -0.78
CA ILE A 45 -13.38 -2.95 -1.64
C ILE A 45 -12.29 -2.44 -2.58
N ASP A 46 -12.44 -1.24 -3.15
CA ASP A 46 -11.41 -0.58 -3.98
C ASP A 46 -10.11 -0.35 -3.18
N LEU A 47 -10.23 0.12 -1.93
CA LEU A 47 -9.08 0.24 -1.03
C LEU A 47 -8.43 -1.11 -0.75
N THR A 48 -9.21 -2.13 -0.40
CA THR A 48 -8.68 -3.47 -0.08
C THR A 48 -8.04 -4.13 -1.31
N CYS A 49 -8.64 -3.96 -2.48
CA CYS A 49 -8.07 -4.41 -3.76
C CYS A 49 -6.73 -3.70 -4.04
N THR A 50 -6.65 -2.40 -3.82
CA THR A 50 -5.40 -1.65 -4.00
C THR A 50 -4.33 -2.07 -2.98
N LEU A 51 -4.70 -2.34 -1.73
CA LEU A 51 -3.78 -2.89 -0.71
C LEU A 51 -3.26 -4.28 -1.10
N SER A 52 -4.06 -5.09 -1.78
CA SER A 52 -3.70 -6.44 -2.19
C SER A 52 -2.50 -6.48 -3.14
N ILE A 53 -2.20 -5.37 -3.86
CA ILE A 53 -0.99 -5.20 -4.67
C ILE A 53 0.28 -5.46 -3.86
N PHE A 54 0.28 -5.13 -2.57
CA PHE A 54 1.44 -5.31 -1.69
C PHE A 54 1.28 -6.52 -0.76
N VAL A 55 0.08 -6.72 -0.23
CA VAL A 55 -0.18 -7.75 0.80
C VAL A 55 -0.11 -9.16 0.19
N VAL A 56 -0.70 -9.39 -0.99
CA VAL A 56 -0.71 -10.71 -1.63
C VAL A 56 0.69 -11.21 -1.98
N PRO A 57 1.57 -10.44 -2.66
CA PRO A 57 2.92 -10.91 -2.96
C PRO A 57 3.76 -11.08 -1.69
N ALA A 58 3.57 -10.27 -0.65
CA ALA A 58 4.26 -10.45 0.63
C ALA A 58 3.87 -11.78 1.31
N ILE A 59 2.57 -12.10 1.36
CA ILE A 59 2.09 -13.38 1.92
C ILE A 59 2.57 -14.56 1.07
N ALA A 60 2.47 -14.45 -0.26
CA ALA A 60 2.91 -15.51 -1.17
C ALA A 60 4.41 -15.77 -1.03
N PHE A 61 5.23 -14.71 -0.91
CA PHE A 61 6.66 -14.83 -0.66
C PHE A 61 6.95 -15.50 0.69
N PHE A 62 6.22 -15.12 1.74
CA PHE A 62 6.35 -15.76 3.05
C PHE A 62 6.04 -17.27 2.98
N ILE A 63 4.92 -17.66 2.34
CA ILE A 63 4.56 -19.07 2.15
C ILE A 63 5.63 -19.79 1.32
N ALA A 64 6.06 -19.21 0.21
CA ALA A 64 7.08 -19.76 -0.65
C ALA A 64 8.40 -20.00 0.10
N SER A 65 8.78 -19.09 1.00
CA SER A 65 10.00 -19.23 1.81
C SER A 65 9.98 -20.44 2.75
N THR A 66 8.80 -20.91 3.17
CA THR A 66 8.68 -22.13 3.99
C THR A 66 8.83 -23.43 3.20
N LEU A 67 8.81 -23.36 1.87
CA LEU A 67 8.96 -24.51 0.99
C LEU A 67 10.43 -24.78 0.63
N VAL A 68 11.31 -23.78 0.80
CA VAL A 68 12.72 -23.87 0.44
C VAL A 68 13.47 -24.69 1.50
N PRO A 69 14.12 -25.82 1.12
CA PRO A 69 14.94 -26.59 2.06
C PRO A 69 16.15 -25.80 2.58
N GLU A 70 16.61 -26.13 3.79
CA GLU A 70 17.81 -25.51 4.35
C GLU A 70 19.03 -25.70 3.43
N GLY A 71 19.73 -24.61 3.13
CA GLY A 71 20.91 -24.63 2.28
C GLY A 71 20.64 -24.60 0.76
N GLN A 72 19.38 -24.50 0.34
CA GLN A 72 19.01 -24.28 -1.07
C GLN A 72 18.63 -22.82 -1.34
N GLU A 73 18.86 -22.38 -2.58
CA GLU A 73 18.40 -21.07 -3.02
C GLU A 73 16.91 -21.09 -3.37
N PHE A 74 16.24 -19.95 -3.20
CA PHE A 74 14.82 -19.80 -3.50
C PHE A 74 14.47 -20.14 -4.97
N SER A 75 15.39 -19.85 -5.90
CA SER A 75 15.21 -20.13 -7.33
C SER A 75 15.25 -21.60 -7.69
N ASP A 76 15.85 -22.43 -6.83
CA ASP A 76 16.08 -23.85 -7.10
C ASP A 76 14.88 -24.70 -6.68
N GLU A 77 13.98 -24.17 -5.84
CA GLU A 77 12.79 -24.85 -5.37
C GLU A 77 11.57 -24.46 -6.25
N PRO A 78 11.14 -25.33 -7.19
CA PRO A 78 10.08 -25.00 -8.13
C PRO A 78 8.75 -24.70 -7.45
N ALA A 79 8.44 -25.33 -6.31
CA ALA A 79 7.21 -25.05 -5.59
C ALA A 79 7.22 -23.63 -5.00
N ALA A 80 8.34 -23.17 -4.45
CA ALA A 80 8.51 -21.82 -3.93
C ALA A 80 8.37 -20.76 -5.04
N VAL A 81 9.03 -20.99 -6.18
CA VAL A 81 8.94 -20.10 -7.36
C VAL A 81 7.51 -20.01 -7.87
N VAL A 82 6.79 -21.12 -8.00
CA VAL A 82 5.40 -21.14 -8.46
C VAL A 82 4.50 -20.36 -7.50
N VAL A 83 4.61 -20.57 -6.19
CA VAL A 83 3.79 -19.87 -5.19
C VAL A 83 4.05 -18.36 -5.22
N ALA A 84 5.31 -17.93 -5.25
CA ALA A 84 5.63 -16.50 -5.35
C ALA A 84 5.16 -15.89 -6.68
N SER A 85 5.25 -16.64 -7.78
CA SER A 85 4.77 -16.21 -9.09
C SER A 85 3.26 -16.01 -9.11
N ILE A 86 2.49 -16.89 -8.48
CA ILE A 86 1.03 -16.72 -8.30
C ILE A 86 0.75 -15.42 -7.54
N GLY A 87 1.49 -15.16 -6.46
CA GLY A 87 1.37 -13.90 -5.71
C GLY A 87 1.64 -12.67 -6.58
N GLY A 88 2.68 -12.71 -7.42
CA GLY A 88 3.00 -11.65 -8.38
C GLY A 88 1.90 -11.43 -9.43
N VAL A 89 1.36 -12.51 -10.00
CA VAL A 89 0.26 -12.42 -10.98
C VAL A 89 -0.99 -11.81 -10.35
N LEU A 90 -1.36 -12.24 -9.14
CA LEU A 90 -2.50 -11.66 -8.41
C LEU A 90 -2.29 -10.18 -8.10
N ALA A 91 -1.06 -9.77 -7.73
CA ALA A 91 -0.73 -8.36 -7.52
C ALA A 91 -0.88 -7.53 -8.81
N LEU A 92 -0.47 -8.08 -9.96
CA LEU A 92 -0.64 -7.44 -11.26
C LEU A 92 -2.12 -7.29 -11.63
N ILE A 93 -2.93 -8.33 -11.40
CA ILE A 93 -4.38 -8.27 -11.61
C ILE A 93 -5.01 -7.18 -10.73
N ALA A 94 -4.66 -7.15 -9.44
CA ALA A 94 -5.12 -6.11 -8.52
C ALA A 94 -4.73 -4.71 -8.99
N CYS A 95 -3.49 -4.54 -9.45
CA CYS A 95 -3.00 -3.28 -10.02
C CYS A 95 -3.83 -2.84 -11.23
N VAL A 96 -4.11 -3.75 -12.18
CA VAL A 96 -4.97 -3.45 -13.33
C VAL A 96 -6.38 -3.05 -12.88
N ILE A 97 -6.99 -3.77 -11.94
CA ILE A 97 -8.32 -3.45 -11.41
C ILE A 97 -8.32 -2.06 -10.76
N THR A 98 -7.32 -1.76 -9.93
CA THR A 98 -7.12 -0.45 -9.30
C THR A 98 -7.16 0.68 -10.34
N PHE A 99 -6.42 0.55 -11.45
CA PHE A 99 -6.43 1.55 -12.52
C PHE A 99 -7.75 1.61 -13.29
N VAL A 100 -8.35 0.46 -13.61
CA VAL A 100 -9.65 0.39 -14.28
C VAL A 100 -10.73 1.09 -13.45
N VAL A 101 -10.78 0.83 -12.14
CA VAL A 101 -11.73 1.48 -11.23
C VAL A 101 -11.49 2.98 -11.16
N SER A 102 -10.24 3.44 -11.10
CA SER A 102 -9.95 4.88 -11.12
C SER A 102 -10.37 5.56 -12.42
N ILE A 103 -10.14 4.91 -13.57
CA ILE A 103 -10.53 5.42 -14.88
C ILE A 103 -12.05 5.46 -15.03
N ARG A 104 -12.75 4.43 -14.53
CA ARG A 104 -14.22 4.38 -14.60
C ARG A 104 -14.87 5.52 -13.82
N HIS A 105 -14.33 5.92 -12.67
CA HIS A 105 -14.93 6.95 -11.84
C HIS A 105 -14.47 8.37 -12.18
N ASN A 106 -13.26 8.55 -12.73
CA ASN A 106 -12.68 9.89 -12.94
C ASN A 106 -12.43 10.24 -14.42
N GLY A 107 -12.67 9.32 -15.34
CA GLY A 107 -12.24 9.43 -16.73
C GLY A 107 -10.76 9.05 -16.92
N LEU A 108 -10.32 8.94 -18.19
CA LEU A 108 -9.02 8.35 -18.53
C LEU A 108 -7.83 9.10 -17.90
N VAL A 109 -7.71 10.41 -18.14
CA VAL A 109 -6.54 11.19 -17.73
C VAL A 109 -6.46 11.31 -16.22
N VAL A 110 -7.54 11.77 -15.58
CA VAL A 110 -7.60 11.94 -14.12
C VAL A 110 -7.53 10.58 -13.43
N GLY A 111 -8.17 9.55 -13.98
CA GLY A 111 -8.13 8.20 -13.44
C GLY A 111 -6.74 7.58 -13.42
N ILE A 112 -5.91 7.79 -14.45
CA ILE A 112 -4.50 7.33 -14.42
C ILE A 112 -3.73 8.04 -13.31
N ILE A 113 -3.88 9.36 -13.18
CA ILE A 113 -3.21 10.15 -12.14
C ILE A 113 -3.65 9.64 -10.75
N ILE A 114 -4.96 9.56 -10.49
CA ILE A 114 -5.47 9.07 -9.20
C ILE A 114 -5.04 7.62 -8.96
N GLY A 115 -4.99 6.78 -9.99
CA GLY A 115 -4.49 5.41 -9.90
C GLY A 115 -3.07 5.33 -9.33
N ILE A 116 -2.14 6.14 -9.84
CA ILE A 116 -0.76 6.20 -9.34
C ILE A 116 -0.73 6.62 -7.87
N PHE A 117 -1.43 7.70 -7.54
CA PHE A 117 -1.37 8.23 -6.19
C PHE A 117 -2.09 7.35 -5.17
N LYS A 118 -3.18 6.67 -5.54
CA LYS A 118 -3.88 5.76 -4.63
C LYS A 118 -3.09 4.48 -4.33
N VAL A 119 -2.27 4.02 -5.27
CA VAL A 119 -1.28 2.95 -5.03
C VAL A 119 -0.25 3.38 -3.99
N ALA A 120 0.31 4.59 -4.12
CA ALA A 120 1.23 5.15 -3.12
C ALA A 120 0.55 5.33 -1.75
N ALA A 121 -0.71 5.77 -1.74
CA ALA A 121 -1.48 5.93 -0.52
C ALA A 121 -1.77 4.59 0.16
N ALA A 122 -2.15 3.56 -0.59
CA ALA A 122 -2.38 2.22 -0.07
C ALA A 122 -1.10 1.62 0.52
N LEU A 123 0.07 1.82 -0.11
CA LEU A 123 1.35 1.41 0.45
C LEU A 123 1.58 2.04 1.82
N LEU A 124 1.41 3.37 1.93
CA LEU A 124 1.62 4.10 3.18
C LEU A 124 0.62 3.67 4.26
N ILE A 125 -0.65 3.50 3.91
CA ILE A 125 -1.69 2.97 4.81
C ILE A 125 -1.26 1.58 5.33
N GLY A 126 -0.85 0.67 4.45
CA GLY A 126 -0.41 -0.67 4.83
C GLY A 126 0.77 -0.65 5.81
N VAL A 127 1.81 0.13 5.52
CA VAL A 127 2.97 0.30 6.41
C VAL A 127 2.56 0.89 7.76
N CYS A 128 1.69 1.91 7.77
CA CYS A 128 1.17 2.49 9.00
C CYS A 128 0.38 1.48 9.84
N VAL A 129 -0.50 0.69 9.22
CA VAL A 129 -1.27 -0.36 9.92
C VAL A 129 -0.33 -1.37 10.56
N ILE A 130 0.65 -1.89 9.81
CA ILE A 130 1.62 -2.87 10.34
C ILE A 130 2.41 -2.27 11.51
N GLY A 131 2.91 -1.04 11.37
CA GLY A 131 3.66 -0.37 12.43
C GLY A 131 2.84 -0.08 13.70
N LEU A 132 1.57 0.30 13.53
CA LEU A 132 0.66 0.53 14.66
C LEU A 132 0.27 -0.79 15.35
N LEU A 133 0.00 -1.86 14.59
CA LEU A 133 -0.25 -3.20 15.14
C LEU A 133 0.97 -3.71 15.93
N GLY A 134 2.18 -3.56 15.37
CA GLY A 134 3.42 -3.94 16.04
C GLY A 134 3.59 -3.28 17.41
N LYS A 135 3.21 -2.00 17.54
CA LYS A 135 3.23 -1.26 18.83
C LYS A 135 2.15 -1.71 19.81
N LEU A 136 0.99 -2.17 19.34
CA LEU A 136 -0.07 -2.66 20.21
C LEU A 136 0.25 -4.04 20.79
N PHE A 137 0.85 -4.91 19.97
CA PHE A 137 1.12 -6.31 20.31
C PHE A 137 2.56 -6.58 20.77
N SER A 138 3.39 -5.54 20.93
CA SER A 138 4.75 -5.69 21.45
C SER A 138 4.72 -6.27 22.88
N LYS A 139 5.31 -7.46 23.05
CA LYS A 139 5.38 -8.19 24.33
C LYS A 139 6.31 -7.54 25.35
N GLU A 140 7.32 -6.81 24.89
CA GLU A 140 8.18 -5.99 25.75
C GLU A 140 7.41 -4.73 26.17
N GLY A 141 6.78 -4.77 27.35
CA GLY A 141 6.53 -3.62 28.23
C GLY A 141 6.25 -2.26 27.58
N GLY A 142 5.51 -2.21 26.46
CA GLY A 142 5.22 -0.96 25.77
C GLY A 142 4.54 -0.04 26.78
N SER A 143 5.25 1.02 27.20
CA SER A 143 4.74 2.02 28.15
C SER A 143 3.30 2.35 27.79
N ALA A 144 2.38 2.45 28.74
CA ALA A 144 0.97 2.74 28.47
C ALA A 144 0.79 3.90 27.46
N ARG A 145 1.72 4.87 27.49
CA ARG A 145 1.87 5.95 26.51
C ARG A 145 2.00 5.48 25.05
N SER A 146 2.83 4.47 24.77
CA SER A 146 3.03 3.92 23.42
C SER A 146 1.76 3.29 22.84
N LYS A 147 0.99 2.57 23.68
CA LYS A 147 -0.29 1.98 23.30
C LYS A 147 -1.36 3.05 23.08
N VAL A 148 -1.43 4.05 23.95
CA VAL A 148 -2.33 5.21 23.78
C VAL A 148 -2.01 5.96 22.48
N LEU A 149 -0.72 6.19 22.18
CA LEU A 149 -0.30 6.80 20.92
C LEU A 149 -0.66 5.95 19.71
N ALA A 150 -0.54 4.62 19.81
CA ALA A 150 -0.94 3.71 18.73
C ALA A 150 -2.46 3.75 18.49
N ILE A 151 -3.28 3.78 19.56
CA ILE A 151 -4.74 3.93 19.46
C ILE A 151 -5.10 5.28 18.81
N ALA A 152 -4.47 6.38 19.25
CA ALA A 152 -4.67 7.69 18.64
C ALA A 152 -4.27 7.67 17.15
N GLY A 153 -3.16 7.02 16.82
CA GLY A 153 -2.71 6.81 15.44
C GLY A 153 -3.72 6.03 14.59
N PHE A 154 -4.33 4.97 15.14
CA PHE A 154 -5.41 4.25 14.47
C PHE A 154 -6.63 5.14 14.24
N GLY A 155 -7.00 5.99 15.20
CA GLY A 155 -8.11 6.94 15.04
C GLY A 155 -7.86 7.94 13.91
N ILE A 156 -6.65 8.51 13.84
CA ILE A 156 -6.25 9.42 12.76
C ILE A 156 -6.26 8.68 11.42
N LEU A 157 -5.69 7.47 11.37
CA LEU A 157 -5.64 6.68 10.14
C LEU A 157 -7.04 6.28 9.65
N ALA A 158 -7.93 5.88 10.55
CA ALA A 158 -9.32 5.56 10.22
C ALA A 158 -10.06 6.79 9.68
N TRP A 159 -9.85 7.97 10.28
CA TRP A 159 -10.39 9.22 9.77
C TRP A 159 -9.85 9.56 8.36
N ILE A 160 -8.54 9.38 8.13
CA ILE A 160 -7.95 9.58 6.80
C ILE A 160 -8.55 8.60 5.79
N ILE A 161 -8.62 7.30 6.12
CA ILE A 161 -9.21 6.28 5.25
C ILE A 161 -10.65 6.66 4.90
N HIS A 162 -11.44 7.13 5.87
CA HIS A 162 -12.80 7.60 5.62
C HIS A 162 -12.85 8.84 4.70
N LYS A 163 -11.84 9.71 4.69
CA LYS A 163 -11.74 10.82 3.72
C LYS A 163 -11.26 10.39 2.34
N LEU A 164 -10.55 9.28 2.24
CA LEU A 164 -10.08 8.73 0.97
C LEU A 164 -11.12 7.80 0.32
N ILE A 165 -11.97 7.14 1.11
CA ILE A 165 -13.14 6.43 0.60
C ILE A 165 -14.25 7.46 0.44
N ASN A 166 -14.40 7.99 -0.77
CA ASN A 166 -15.25 9.15 -1.03
C ASN A 166 -16.15 8.99 -2.26
N GLY A 167 -16.38 7.76 -2.73
CA GLY A 167 -17.19 7.49 -3.91
C GLY A 167 -18.59 8.09 -3.80
N ASP A 168 -19.29 7.82 -2.71
CA ASP A 168 -20.67 8.29 -2.50
C ASP A 168 -20.74 9.82 -2.44
N GLU A 169 -19.80 10.47 -1.76
CA GLU A 169 -19.77 11.92 -1.59
C GLU A 169 -19.47 12.68 -2.90
N VAL A 170 -18.73 12.07 -3.82
CA VAL A 170 -18.46 12.65 -5.14
C VAL A 170 -19.68 12.54 -6.04
N HIS A 171 -20.37 11.40 -6.05
CA HIS A 171 -21.56 11.19 -6.90
C HIS A 171 -22.81 11.92 -6.38
N ALA A 172 -22.84 12.30 -5.10
CA ALA A 172 -23.93 13.08 -4.51
C ALA A 172 -23.91 14.58 -4.90
N ARG A 173 -22.89 15.04 -5.63
CA ARG A 173 -22.73 16.43 -6.09
C ARG A 173 -23.10 16.60 -7.55
#